data_AF-U6D7C1-F1
#
_entry.id   AF-U6D7C1-F1
#
_cell.length_a   1.000
_cell.length_b   1.000
_cell.length_c   1.000
_cell.angle_alpha   90.00
_cell.angle_beta   90.00
_cell.angle_gamma   90.00
#
_symmetry.space_group_name_H-M   'P 1'
#
loop_
_entity.id
_entity.type
_entity.pdbx_description
1 polymer ?
#
loop_
_entity_poly.entity_id
_entity_poly.type
_entity_poly.pdbx_seq_one_letter_code
_entity_poly.pdbx_strand_id
1 'polypeptide(L)'
;MNQDLRREREAASFNPELLTHVLDGSPENTRRRREIENLILNDPDFQHEDLNFLTRSQRYEVAVRKSANMVKKMREFGIADPEEIMWFKNFVHRGRPEPLDLHLGMFLPTLLHQATAEQQERFFIPAWNLEIIGTYAQTEMGHGTHLRGL
;
A
#
# COMPACT_ATOMS: atom_id res chain seq x y z
N MET A 1 12.29 -1.29 27.56
CA MET A 1 12.85 -0.11 26.86
C MET A 1 14.27 0.10 27.34
N ASN A 2 15.22 0.30 26.42
CA ASN A 2 16.62 0.62 26.75
C ASN A 2 16.71 1.93 27.56
N GLN A 3 17.65 2.03 28.51
CA GLN A 3 17.81 3.19 29.39
C GLN A 3 18.20 4.47 28.64
N ASP A 4 19.06 4.38 27.63
CA ASP A 4 19.46 5.55 26.84
C ASP A 4 18.26 6.11 26.08
N LEU A 5 17.45 5.25 25.45
CA LEU A 5 16.22 5.65 24.78
C LEU A 5 15.19 6.28 25.73
N ARG A 6 15.14 5.81 26.99
CA ARG A 6 14.27 6.40 28.01
C ARG A 6 14.69 7.84 28.27
N ARG A 7 15.98 8.05 28.55
CA ARG A 7 16.55 9.35 28.86
C ARG A 7 16.31 10.37 27.74
N GLU A 8 16.52 9.97 26.48
CA GLU A 8 16.27 10.83 25.34
C GLU A 8 14.79 11.20 25.17
N ARG A 9 13.87 10.25 25.42
CA ARG A 9 12.42 10.51 25.37
C ARG A 9 11.95 11.43 26.49
N GLU A 10 12.50 11.28 27.69
CA GLU A 10 12.18 12.14 28.85
C GLU A 10 12.72 13.57 28.70
N ALA A 11 13.81 13.75 27.93
CA ALA A 11 14.38 15.07 27.65
C ALA A 11 13.60 15.89 26.60
N ALA A 12 12.60 15.32 25.93
CA ALA A 12 11.83 16.01 24.91
C ALA A 12 11.05 17.21 25.51
N SER A 13 11.16 18.38 24.87
CA SER A 13 10.53 19.63 25.31
C SER A 13 9.11 19.84 24.76
N PHE A 14 8.54 18.84 24.09
CA PHE A 14 7.21 18.88 23.50
C PHE A 14 6.55 17.50 23.57
N ASN A 15 5.23 17.44 23.41
CA ASN A 15 4.49 16.19 23.31
C ASN A 15 4.54 15.65 21.85
N PRO A 16 5.23 14.54 21.56
CA PRO A 16 5.33 14.00 20.21
C PRO A 16 3.99 13.50 19.64
N GLU A 17 3.00 13.24 20.49
CA GLU A 17 1.66 12.85 20.04
C GLU A 17 0.98 13.99 19.26
N LEU A 18 1.15 15.25 19.70
CA LEU A 18 0.61 16.41 18.99
C LEU A 18 1.25 16.58 17.62
N LEU A 19 2.56 16.32 17.51
CA LEU A 19 3.24 16.33 16.21
C LEU A 19 2.71 15.22 15.30
N THR A 20 2.39 14.05 15.86
CA THR A 20 1.82 12.93 15.09
C THR A 20 0.47 13.33 14.50
N HIS A 21 -0.39 14.01 15.26
CA HIS A 21 -1.67 14.52 14.75
C HIS A 21 -1.49 15.56 13.64
N VAL A 22 -0.45 16.40 13.72
CA VAL A 22 -0.12 17.36 12.64
C VAL A 22 0.32 16.61 11.37
N LEU A 23 1.16 15.58 11.50
CA LEU A 23 1.64 14.79 10.36
C LEU A 23 0.54 13.98 9.68
N ASP A 24 -0.39 13.42 10.47
CA ASP A 24 -1.54 12.67 9.97
C ASP A 24 -2.73 13.60 9.57
N GLY A 25 -2.61 14.91 9.83
CA GLY A 25 -3.62 15.93 9.52
C GLY A 25 -4.73 16.09 10.58
N SER A 26 -4.97 15.10 11.43
CA SER A 26 -5.90 15.18 12.56
C SER A 26 -5.67 14.08 13.61
N PRO A 27 -6.16 14.25 14.86
CA PRO A 27 -6.20 13.19 15.85
C PRO A 27 -6.99 11.95 15.39
N GLU A 28 -8.08 12.17 14.67
CA GLU A 28 -8.93 11.12 14.09
C GLU A 28 -8.16 10.28 13.07
N ASN A 29 -7.38 10.93 12.20
CA ASN A 29 -6.54 10.25 11.21
C ASN A 29 -5.43 9.44 11.88
N THR A 30 -4.76 9.99 12.92
CA THR A 30 -3.79 9.23 13.71
C THR A 30 -4.41 7.97 14.32
N ARG A 31 -5.61 8.10 14.89
CA ARG A 31 -6.33 6.98 15.47
C ARG A 31 -6.65 5.94 14.39
N ARG A 32 -7.24 6.36 13.27
CA ARG A 32 -7.63 5.45 12.18
C ARG A 32 -6.45 4.72 11.56
N ARG A 33 -5.35 5.43 11.29
CA ARG A 33 -4.11 4.85 10.79
C ARG A 33 -3.55 3.79 11.74
N ARG A 34 -3.54 4.06 13.06
CA ARG A 34 -3.10 3.10 14.08
C ARG A 34 -4.05 1.91 14.23
N GLU A 35 -5.35 2.10 14.05
CA GLU A 35 -6.31 0.98 14.01
C GLU A 35 -5.98 0.03 12.84
N ILE A 36 -5.78 0.58 11.64
CA ILE A 36 -5.40 -0.18 10.45
C ILE A 36 -4.04 -0.87 10.63
N GLU A 37 -3.04 -0.17 11.17
CA GLU A 37 -1.72 -0.73 11.48
C GLU A 37 -1.84 -1.96 12.39
N ASN A 38 -2.64 -1.85 13.46
CA ASN A 38 -2.83 -2.92 14.42
C ASN A 38 -3.61 -4.11 13.84
N LEU A 39 -4.57 -3.88 12.94
CA LEU A 39 -5.25 -4.98 12.23
C LEU A 39 -4.24 -5.85 11.49
N ILE A 40 -3.28 -5.22 10.81
CA ILE A 40 -2.28 -5.93 9.99
C ILE A 40 -1.19 -6.55 10.85
N LEU A 41 -0.71 -5.84 11.86
CA LEU A 41 0.38 -6.29 12.73
C LEU A 41 0.01 -7.59 13.46
N ASN A 42 -1.25 -7.72 13.87
CA ASN A 42 -1.74 -8.88 14.61
C ASN A 42 -2.30 -9.99 13.71
N ASP A 43 -2.32 -9.79 12.39
CA ASP A 43 -2.82 -10.77 11.44
C ASP A 43 -1.72 -11.77 11.03
N PRO A 44 -1.88 -13.08 11.34
CA PRO A 44 -0.91 -14.10 10.94
C PRO A 44 -0.73 -14.19 9.42
N ASP A 45 -1.75 -13.86 8.63
CA ASP A 45 -1.69 -13.95 7.16
C ASP A 45 -0.66 -12.97 6.57
N PHE A 46 -0.32 -11.89 7.28
CA PHE A 46 0.68 -10.91 6.86
C PHE A 46 2.06 -11.13 7.46
N GLN A 47 2.23 -12.13 8.33
CA GLN A 47 3.53 -12.52 8.86
C GLN A 47 4.30 -13.41 7.87
N HIS A 48 5.62 -13.35 7.95
CA HIS A 48 6.56 -14.14 7.16
C HIS A 48 7.98 -13.98 7.73
N GLU A 49 8.89 -14.85 7.28
CA GLU A 49 10.33 -14.74 7.53
C GLU A 49 10.90 -13.38 7.08
N ASP A 50 11.98 -12.92 7.71
CA ASP A 50 12.65 -11.70 7.24
C ASP A 50 13.02 -11.86 5.75
N LEU A 51 12.59 -10.89 4.93
CA LEU A 51 12.83 -10.90 3.49
C LEU A 51 14.32 -11.02 3.14
N ASN A 52 15.21 -10.53 4.01
CA ASN A 52 16.65 -10.61 3.82
C ASN A 52 17.19 -12.05 3.80
N PHE A 53 16.49 -13.00 4.44
CA PHE A 53 16.84 -14.42 4.44
C PHE A 53 16.20 -15.21 3.31
N LEU A 54 15.40 -14.55 2.47
CA LEU A 54 14.72 -15.16 1.33
C LEU A 54 15.45 -14.84 0.03
N THR A 55 15.44 -15.82 -0.89
CA THR A 55 15.86 -15.60 -2.28
C THR A 55 14.94 -14.60 -2.99
N ARG A 56 15.38 -14.02 -4.11
CA ARG A 56 14.55 -13.11 -4.91
C ARG A 56 13.20 -13.74 -5.30
N SER A 57 13.19 -15.03 -5.66
CA SER A 57 11.95 -15.73 -6.03
C SER A 57 10.99 -15.84 -4.85
N GLN A 58 11.50 -16.22 -3.68
CA GLN A 58 10.69 -16.33 -2.46
C GLN A 58 10.17 -14.96 -1.99
N ARG A 59 10.97 -13.89 -2.12
CA ARG A 59 10.51 -12.52 -1.84
C ARG A 59 9.32 -12.14 -2.73
N TYR A 60 9.40 -12.46 -4.02
CA TYR A 60 8.29 -12.22 -4.95
C TYR A 60 7.06 -13.04 -4.58
N GLU A 61 7.21 -14.33 -4.27
CA GLU A 61 6.12 -15.20 -3.83
C GLU A 61 5.42 -14.67 -2.56
N VAL A 62 6.20 -14.26 -1.55
CA VAL A 62 5.67 -13.63 -0.33
C VAL A 62 4.93 -12.33 -0.66
N ALA A 63 5.46 -11.50 -1.56
CA ALA A 63 4.81 -10.26 -1.98
C ALA A 63 3.46 -10.54 -2.67
N VAL A 64 3.42 -11.47 -3.63
CA VAL A 64 2.18 -11.88 -4.32
C VAL A 64 1.15 -12.42 -3.34
N ARG A 65 1.55 -13.34 -2.45
CA ARG A 65 0.66 -13.90 -1.42
C ARG A 65 0.06 -12.81 -0.54
N LYS A 66 0.90 -11.88 -0.06
CA LYS A 66 0.43 -10.75 0.76
C LYS A 66 -0.49 -9.82 -0.01
N SER A 67 -0.19 -9.46 -1.26
CA SER A 67 -1.04 -8.59 -2.07
C SER A 67 -2.41 -9.22 -2.36
N ALA A 68 -2.46 -10.54 -2.60
CA ALA A 68 -3.74 -11.25 -2.76
C ALA A 68 -4.58 -11.22 -1.47
N ASN A 69 -3.96 -11.53 -0.32
CA ASN A 69 -4.62 -11.46 0.98
C ASN A 69 -5.03 -10.03 1.35
N MET A 70 -4.22 -9.04 0.98
CA MET A 70 -4.49 -7.62 1.19
C MET A 70 -5.81 -7.23 0.55
N VAL A 71 -6.02 -7.56 -0.72
CA VAL A 71 -7.26 -7.19 -1.41
C VAL A 71 -8.47 -7.91 -0.85
N LYS A 72 -8.35 -9.21 -0.52
CA LYS A 72 -9.42 -9.94 0.17
C LYS A 72 -9.83 -9.23 1.47
N LYS A 73 -8.86 -8.90 2.32
CA LYS A 73 -9.13 -8.28 3.63
C LYS A 73 -9.61 -6.83 3.53
N MET A 74 -9.11 -6.04 2.57
CA MET A 74 -9.65 -4.70 2.32
C MET A 74 -11.14 -4.75 1.98
N ARG A 75 -11.59 -5.74 1.20
CA ARG A 75 -13.02 -5.96 0.93
C ARG A 75 -13.80 -6.37 2.18
N GLU A 76 -13.27 -7.32 2.95
CA GLU A 76 -13.92 -7.79 4.19
C GLU A 76 -14.07 -6.66 5.23
N PHE A 77 -13.08 -5.78 5.33
CA PHE A 77 -13.11 -4.63 6.24
C PHE A 77 -13.79 -3.38 5.68
N GLY A 78 -14.23 -3.42 4.41
CA GLY A 78 -14.86 -2.27 3.75
C GLY A 78 -13.92 -1.07 3.56
N ILE A 79 -12.62 -1.31 3.41
CA ILE A 79 -11.62 -0.26 3.18
C ILE A 79 -11.68 0.15 1.71
N ALA A 80 -12.30 1.30 1.46
CA ALA A 80 -12.47 1.87 0.12
C ALA A 80 -11.90 3.30 0.01
N ASP A 81 -11.62 3.96 1.14
CA ASP A 81 -11.02 5.28 1.15
C ASP A 81 -9.57 5.23 0.63
N PRO A 82 -9.16 6.10 -0.31
CA PRO A 82 -7.81 6.07 -0.88
C PRO A 82 -6.67 6.24 0.13
N GLU A 83 -6.85 7.07 1.17
CA GLU A 83 -5.83 7.24 2.21
C GLU A 83 -5.72 5.98 3.08
N GLU A 84 -6.86 5.39 3.44
CA GLU A 84 -6.89 4.13 4.18
C GLU A 84 -6.29 2.97 3.39
N ILE A 85 -6.57 2.87 2.09
CA ILE A 85 -5.95 1.88 1.20
C ILE A 85 -4.43 2.06 1.21
N MET A 86 -3.94 3.31 1.14
CA MET A 86 -2.51 3.60 1.20
C MET A 86 -1.90 3.18 2.54
N TRP A 87 -2.53 3.48 3.67
CA TRP A 87 -2.08 3.02 4.98
C TRP A 87 -2.06 1.49 5.06
N PHE A 88 -3.15 0.83 4.65
CA PHE A 88 -3.28 -0.62 4.67
C PHE A 88 -2.16 -1.29 3.87
N LYS A 89 -1.95 -0.83 2.63
CA LYS A 89 -0.86 -1.30 1.77
C LYS A 89 0.52 -1.08 2.40
N ASN A 90 0.78 0.10 2.94
CA ASN A 90 2.07 0.43 3.54
C ASN A 90 2.43 -0.50 4.70
N PHE A 91 1.47 -0.83 5.57
CA PHE A 91 1.69 -1.72 6.69
C PHE A 91 1.80 -3.18 6.27
N VAL A 92 1.01 -3.66 5.29
CA VAL A 92 1.12 -5.02 4.76
C VAL A 92 2.52 -5.26 4.15
N HIS A 93 3.03 -4.29 3.39
CA HIS A 93 4.29 -4.44 2.67
C HIS A 93 5.51 -3.90 3.42
N ARG A 94 5.30 -3.22 4.56
CA ARG A 94 6.37 -2.67 5.43
C ARG A 94 7.34 -1.78 4.64
N GLY A 95 6.79 -0.91 3.80
CA GLY A 95 7.55 -0.01 2.92
C GLY A 95 8.33 -0.69 1.78
N ARG A 96 8.07 -1.97 1.49
CA ARG A 96 8.66 -2.67 0.33
C ARG A 96 7.75 -2.56 -0.90
N PRO A 97 8.32 -2.56 -2.12
CA PRO A 97 7.54 -2.66 -3.35
C PRO A 97 6.72 -3.94 -3.43
N GLU A 98 5.63 -3.91 -4.17
CA GLU A 98 4.67 -5.01 -4.27
C GLU A 98 4.07 -5.12 -5.67
N PRO A 99 3.62 -6.32 -6.10
CA PRO A 99 3.27 -6.59 -7.49
C PRO A 99 1.99 -5.90 -8.01
N LEU A 100 1.09 -5.44 -7.15
CA LEU A 100 -0.13 -4.70 -7.51
C LEU A 100 0.06 -3.18 -7.51
N ASP A 101 1.30 -2.69 -7.41
CA ASP A 101 1.57 -1.25 -7.23
C ASP A 101 1.03 -0.44 -8.41
N LEU A 102 1.42 -0.80 -9.63
CA LEU A 102 0.91 -0.17 -10.85
C LEU A 102 -0.55 -0.55 -11.14
N HIS A 103 -1.03 -1.69 -10.66
CA HIS A 103 -2.43 -2.06 -10.81
C HIS A 103 -3.34 -1.05 -10.09
N LEU A 104 -3.05 -0.81 -8.81
CA LEU A 104 -3.81 0.10 -7.96
C LEU A 104 -3.49 1.57 -8.25
N GLY A 105 -2.21 1.88 -8.50
CA GLY A 105 -1.72 3.26 -8.63
C GLY A 105 -1.85 3.87 -10.02
N MET A 106 -1.95 3.07 -11.09
CA MET A 106 -2.02 3.59 -12.46
C MET A 106 -3.10 2.91 -13.31
N PHE A 107 -3.18 1.57 -13.32
CA PHE A 107 -4.13 0.86 -14.19
C PHE A 107 -5.59 1.22 -13.86
N LEU A 108 -6.00 1.08 -12.60
CA LEU A 108 -7.34 1.46 -12.16
C LEU A 108 -7.61 2.97 -12.34
N PRO A 109 -6.73 3.90 -11.89
CA PRO A 109 -6.93 5.33 -12.14
C PRO A 109 -7.02 5.70 -13.62
N THR A 110 -6.18 5.14 -14.49
CA THR A 110 -6.24 5.43 -15.93
C THR A 110 -7.57 4.97 -16.53
N LEU A 111 -8.05 3.77 -16.17
CA LEU A 111 -9.38 3.30 -16.60
C LEU A 111 -10.50 4.23 -16.10
N LEU A 112 -10.49 4.59 -14.82
CA LEU A 112 -11.51 5.44 -14.22
C LEU A 112 -11.60 6.83 -14.88
N HIS A 113 -10.46 7.42 -15.21
CA HIS A 113 -10.40 8.81 -15.69
C HIS A 113 -10.34 8.96 -17.21
N GLN A 114 -9.94 7.92 -17.95
CA GLN A 114 -9.69 8.04 -19.40
C GLN A 114 -10.51 7.04 -20.24
N ALA A 115 -11.10 6.00 -19.64
CA ALA A 115 -11.87 5.02 -20.39
C ALA A 115 -13.35 5.44 -20.53
N THR A 116 -13.98 5.01 -21.62
CA THR A 116 -15.43 5.19 -21.83
C THR A 116 -16.24 4.33 -20.86
N ALA A 117 -17.54 4.59 -20.72
CA ALA A 117 -18.42 3.80 -19.85
C ALA A 117 -18.41 2.30 -20.21
N GLU A 118 -18.46 1.97 -21.51
CA GLU A 118 -18.37 0.58 -21.99
C GLU A 118 -17.02 -0.07 -21.62
N GLN A 119 -15.92 0.67 -21.73
CA GLN A 119 -14.60 0.19 -21.33
C GLN A 119 -14.48 0.02 -19.80
N GLN A 120 -15.07 0.91 -19.00
CA GLN A 120 -15.08 0.77 -17.55
C GLN A 120 -15.89 -0.45 -17.11
N GLU A 121 -17.08 -0.68 -17.69
CA GLU A 121 -17.87 -1.88 -17.41
C GLU A 121 -17.08 -3.15 -17.76
N ARG A 122 -16.40 -3.15 -18.91
CA ARG A 122 -15.63 -4.31 -19.37
C ARG A 122 -14.35 -4.56 -18.58
N PHE A 123 -13.63 -3.52 -18.16
CA PHE A 123 -12.28 -3.64 -17.60
C PHE A 123 -12.16 -3.16 -16.17
N PHE A 124 -12.79 -2.04 -15.79
CA PHE A 124 -12.62 -1.46 -14.46
C PHE A 124 -13.26 -2.32 -13.37
N ILE A 125 -14.51 -2.76 -13.54
CA ILE A 125 -15.18 -3.57 -12.51
C ILE A 125 -14.47 -4.91 -12.28
N PRO A 126 -14.10 -5.70 -13.32
CA PRO A 126 -13.31 -6.91 -13.12
C PRO A 126 -11.91 -6.63 -12.54
N ALA A 127 -11.28 -5.53 -12.92
CA ALA A 127 -9.97 -5.15 -12.39
C ALA A 127 -10.03 -4.75 -10.91
N TRP A 128 -11.03 -3.97 -10.51
CA TRP A 128 -11.32 -3.65 -9.12
C TRP A 128 -11.55 -4.92 -8.29
N ASN A 129 -12.17 -5.92 -8.91
CA ASN A 129 -12.39 -7.24 -8.35
C ASN A 129 -11.17 -8.17 -8.37
N LEU A 130 -10.01 -7.73 -8.91
CA LEU A 130 -8.81 -8.55 -9.17
C LEU A 130 -9.07 -9.79 -10.04
N GLU A 131 -10.17 -9.82 -10.79
CA GLU A 131 -10.38 -10.80 -11.85
C GLU A 131 -9.47 -10.50 -13.05
N ILE A 132 -9.09 -9.23 -13.20
CA ILE A 132 -8.07 -8.74 -14.13
C ILE A 132 -6.96 -8.07 -13.32
N ILE A 133 -5.71 -8.49 -13.53
CA ILE A 133 -4.53 -7.78 -13.06
C ILE A 133 -3.94 -7.03 -14.23
N GLY A 134 -3.76 -5.73 -14.05
CA GLY A 134 -3.25 -4.81 -15.06
C GLY A 134 -2.01 -4.07 -14.58
N THR A 135 -1.35 -3.40 -15.52
CA THR A 135 -0.17 -2.57 -15.27
C THR A 135 -0.16 -1.39 -16.24
N TYR A 136 0.76 -0.45 -16.06
CA TYR A 136 0.95 0.69 -16.93
C TYR A 136 2.28 0.58 -17.68
N ALA A 137 2.23 0.09 -18.90
CA ALA A 137 3.40 -0.14 -19.75
C ALA A 137 3.65 1.07 -20.67
N GLN A 138 4.40 2.06 -20.17
CA GLN A 138 4.77 3.26 -20.92
C GLN A 138 6.26 3.30 -21.28
N THR A 139 7.13 2.96 -20.33
CA THR A 139 8.59 3.03 -20.52
C THR A 139 9.07 1.89 -21.42
N GLU A 140 9.83 2.23 -22.46
CA GLU A 140 10.53 1.29 -23.33
C GLU A 140 12.03 1.24 -23.01
N MET A 141 12.75 0.28 -23.61
CA MET A 141 14.20 0.12 -23.38
C MET A 141 15.01 1.37 -23.74
N GLY A 142 14.63 2.10 -24.80
CA GLY A 142 15.31 3.32 -25.26
C GLY A 142 14.64 4.63 -24.84
N HIS A 143 13.44 4.57 -24.26
CA HIS A 143 12.58 5.74 -24.07
C HIS A 143 11.84 5.72 -22.73
N GLY A 144 11.89 6.84 -22.01
CA GLY A 144 11.12 7.04 -20.78
C GLY A 144 10.80 8.52 -20.55
N THR A 145 11.79 9.40 -20.68
CA THR A 145 11.59 10.86 -20.55
C THR A 145 10.97 11.48 -21.80
N HIS A 146 11.44 11.11 -23.00
CA HIS A 146 10.96 11.68 -24.27
C HIS A 146 9.82 10.84 -24.85
N LEU A 147 8.60 11.00 -24.31
CA LEU A 147 7.42 10.23 -24.72
C LEU A 147 7.05 10.38 -26.20
N ARG A 148 7.40 11.49 -26.85
CA ARG A 148 7.18 11.70 -28.29
C ARG A 148 8.03 10.80 -29.19
N GLY A 149 9.04 10.12 -28.63
CA GLY A 149 9.92 9.21 -29.36
C GLY A 149 9.53 7.74 -29.26
N LEU A 150 8.46 7.41 -28.52
CA LEU A 150 7.83 6.10 -28.52
C LEU A 150 7.22 5.78 -29.89
#